data_AF-A0A6N4TIV6-F1
#
_entry.id   AF-A0A6N4TIV6-F1
#
_cell.length_a   1.000
_cell.length_b   1.000
_cell.length_c   1.000
_cell.angle_alpha   90.00
_cell.angle_beta   90.00
_cell.angle_gamma   90.00
#
_symmetry.space_group_name_H-M   'P 1'
#
loop_
_entity.id
_entity.type
_entity.pdbx_description
1 polymer ?
#
loop_
_entity_poly.entity_id
_entity_poly.type
_entity_poly.pdbx_seq_one_letter_code
_entity_poly.pdbx_strand_id
1 'polypeptide(L)'
;MDISKTVSLIFMLLVFATLIQFLVNRLKAILGAKVMKYLPADVLAAFLGILFALMFGIDVFKYFGLSTSIPYVGCLISGLIISAGAPAIHELITSIREQRKALESNKEAN
;
A
#
# COMPACT_ATOMS: atom_id res chain seq x y z
N MET A 1 1.99 -9.51 -20.21
CA MET A 1 1.18 -9.08 -19.05
C MET A 1 0.07 -8.19 -19.58
N ASP A 2 -1.19 -8.55 -19.35
CA ASP A 2 -2.31 -7.76 -19.86
C ASP A 2 -2.36 -6.44 -19.08
N ILE A 3 -2.22 -5.31 -19.80
CA ILE A 3 -2.19 -3.97 -19.19
C ILE A 3 -3.46 -3.73 -18.36
N SER A 4 -4.62 -4.19 -18.86
CA SER A 4 -5.91 -4.09 -18.15
C SER A 4 -5.90 -4.79 -16.77
N LYS A 5 -5.31 -6.00 -16.67
CA LYS A 5 -5.22 -6.74 -15.40
C LYS A 5 -4.29 -6.04 -14.42
N THR A 6 -3.17 -5.53 -14.90
CA THR A 6 -2.19 -4.80 -14.08
C THR A 6 -2.79 -3.54 -13.48
N VAL A 7 -3.52 -2.77 -14.28
CA VAL A 7 -4.21 -1.55 -13.83
C VAL A 7 -5.27 -1.89 -12.78
N SER A 8 -6.05 -2.95 -12.99
CA SER A 8 -7.05 -3.40 -12.02
C SER A 8 -6.42 -3.79 -10.67
N LEU A 9 -5.25 -4.42 -10.68
CA LEU A 9 -4.52 -4.78 -9.47
C LEU A 9 -3.99 -3.58 -8.71
N ILE A 10 -3.34 -2.66 -9.41
CA ILE A 10 -2.86 -1.41 -8.81
C ILE A 10 -4.04 -0.67 -8.17
N PHE A 11 -5.18 -0.59 -8.86
CA PHE A 11 -6.39 0.02 -8.33
C PHE A 11 -6.90 -0.71 -7.08
N MET A 12 -6.93 -2.04 -7.08
CA MET A 12 -7.31 -2.83 -5.91
C MET A 12 -6.36 -2.57 -4.72
N LEU A 13 -5.04 -2.56 -4.93
CA LEU A 13 -4.07 -2.27 -3.87
C LEU A 13 -4.28 -0.86 -3.29
N LEU A 14 -4.56 0.14 -4.13
CA LEU A 14 -4.86 1.51 -3.68
C LEU A 14 -6.15 1.59 -2.85
N VAL A 15 -7.20 0.86 -3.26
CA VAL A 15 -8.45 0.77 -2.51
C VAL A 15 -8.19 0.15 -1.13
N PHE A 16 -7.47 -0.97 -1.07
CA PHE A 16 -7.13 -1.62 0.21
C PHE A 16 -6.26 -0.73 1.11
N ALA A 17 -5.26 -0.05 0.55
CA ALA A 17 -4.42 0.88 1.30
C ALA A 17 -5.24 2.02 1.92
N THR A 18 -6.20 2.58 1.18
CA THR A 18 -7.10 3.62 1.67
C THR A 18 -8.05 3.10 2.76
N LEU A 19 -8.58 1.88 2.60
CA LEU A 19 -9.44 1.24 3.60
C LEU A 19 -8.68 0.97 4.91
N ILE A 20 -7.46 0.43 4.84
CA ILE A 20 -6.62 0.21 6.02
C ILE A 20 -6.34 1.54 6.72
N GLN A 21 -5.95 2.58 5.98
CA GLN A 21 -5.72 3.91 6.55
C GLN A 21 -6.96 4.48 7.24
N PHE A 22 -8.14 4.29 6.63
CA PHE A 22 -9.41 4.70 7.22
C PHE A 22 -9.70 3.97 8.54
N LEU A 23 -9.49 2.65 8.58
CA LEU A 23 -9.65 1.85 9.79
C LEU A 23 -8.68 2.26 10.89
N VAL A 24 -7.41 2.48 10.56
CA VAL A 24 -6.40 2.97 11.51
C VAL A 24 -6.82 4.31 12.10
N ASN A 25 -7.28 5.25 11.28
CA ASN A 25 -7.76 6.56 11.74
C ASN A 25 -8.99 6.42 12.65
N ARG A 26 -9.92 5.54 12.30
CA ARG A 26 -11.12 5.28 13.11
C ARG A 26 -10.77 4.66 14.45
N LEU A 27 -9.89 3.67 14.46
CA LEU A 27 -9.42 3.02 15.69
C LEU A 27 -8.62 3.99 16.55
N LYS A 28 -7.76 4.82 15.97
CA LYS A 28 -7.04 5.90 16.68
C LYS A 28 -8.00 6.85 17.40
N ALA A 29 -9.11 7.22 16.76
CA ALA A 29 -10.14 8.07 17.35
C ALA A 29 -10.86 7.39 18.53
N ILE A 30 -11.08 6.07 18.46
CA ILE A 30 -11.77 5.29 19.51
C ILE A 30 -10.83 4.99 20.69
N LEU A 31 -9.59 4.57 20.41
CA LEU A 31 -8.60 4.13 21.39
C LEU A 31 -8.05 5.30 22.23
N GLY A 32 -8.12 6.52 21.70
CA GLY A 32 -7.71 7.74 22.41
C GLY A 32 -6.20 7.85 22.66
N ALA A 33 -5.75 9.01 23.11
CA ALA A 33 -4.32 9.34 23.23
C ALA A 33 -3.55 8.44 24.21
N LYS A 34 -4.23 7.85 25.20
CA LYS A 34 -3.60 7.03 26.24
C LYS A 34 -3.16 5.66 25.72
N VAL A 35 -3.96 5.05 24.85
CA VAL A 35 -3.66 3.74 24.23
C VAL A 35 -2.71 3.88 23.05
N MET A 36 -2.82 4.98 22.30
CA MET A 36 -1.92 5.29 21.18
C MET A 36 -0.44 5.44 21.59
N LYS A 37 -0.16 5.66 22.88
CA LYS A 37 1.21 5.65 23.42
C LYS A 37 1.84 4.25 23.42
N TYR A 38 1.03 3.21 23.58
CA TYR A 38 1.47 1.81 23.58
C TYR A 38 1.30 1.16 22.21
N LEU A 39 0.31 1.60 21.43
CA LEU A 39 0.02 1.08 20.11
C LEU A 39 0.06 2.23 19.07
N PRO A 40 1.23 2.51 18.48
CA PRO A 40 1.34 3.57 17.48
C PRO A 40 0.53 3.22 16.23
N ALA A 41 0.12 4.25 15.49
CA ALA A 41 -0.71 4.10 14.29
C ALA A 41 -0.06 3.18 13.25
N ASP A 42 1.27 3.21 13.14
CA ASP A 42 2.03 2.44 12.16
C ASP A 42 2.00 0.93 12.48
N VAL A 43 2.07 0.56 13.77
CA VAL A 43 1.94 -0.83 14.20
C VAL A 43 0.52 -1.34 13.95
N LEU A 44 -0.49 -0.49 14.19
CA LEU A 44 -1.88 -0.82 13.92
C LEU A 44 -2.14 -0.98 12.42
N ALA A 45 -1.54 -0.11 11.59
CA ALA A 45 -1.61 -0.20 10.14
C ALA A 45 -0.97 -1.51 9.65
N ALA A 46 0.25 -1.81 10.09
CA ALA A 46 0.97 -3.03 9.74
C ALA A 46 0.17 -4.29 10.12
N PHE A 47 -0.39 -4.30 11.33
CA PHE A 47 -1.22 -5.42 11.79
C PHE A 47 -2.46 -5.60 10.92
N LEU A 48 -3.21 -4.52 10.65
CA LEU A 48 -4.40 -4.57 9.80
C LEU A 48 -4.06 -4.96 8.36
N GLY A 49 -2.97 -4.46 7.79
CA GLY A 49 -2.56 -4.80 6.43
C GLY A 49 -2.13 -6.25 6.29
N ILE A 50 -1.35 -6.78 7.24
CA ILE A 50 -1.02 -8.22 7.27
C ILE A 50 -2.30 -9.05 7.42
N LEU A 51 -3.19 -8.69 8.34
CA LEU A 51 -4.43 -9.42 8.57
C LEU A 51 -5.28 -9.49 7.29
N PHE A 52 -5.45 -8.35 6.61
CA PHE A 52 -6.23 -8.29 5.36
C PHE A 52 -5.54 -9.06 4.24
N ALA A 53 -4.22 -8.94 4.07
CA ALA A 53 -3.53 -9.67 3.01
C ALA A 53 -3.58 -11.19 3.22
N LEU A 54 -3.52 -11.66 4.46
CA LEU A 54 -3.72 -13.08 4.78
C LEU A 54 -5.17 -13.52 4.53
N MET A 55 -6.15 -12.73 4.97
CA MET A 55 -7.57 -13.09 4.88
C MET A 55 -8.10 -13.10 3.44
N PHE A 56 -7.60 -12.20 2.59
CA PHE A 56 -7.99 -12.12 1.18
C PHE A 56 -6.99 -12.80 0.23
N GLY A 57 -5.93 -13.42 0.75
CA GLY A 57 -4.90 -14.08 -0.06
C GLY A 57 -4.17 -13.13 -1.01
N ILE A 58 -3.98 -11.87 -0.61
CA ILE A 58 -3.34 -10.84 -1.44
C ILE A 58 -1.84 -11.10 -1.46
N ASP A 59 -1.34 -11.58 -2.59
CA ASP A 59 0.08 -11.82 -2.83
C ASP A 59 0.52 -11.09 -4.11
N VAL A 60 1.15 -9.93 -3.93
CA VAL A 60 1.64 -9.08 -5.01
C VAL A 60 2.72 -9.82 -5.82
N PHE A 61 3.52 -10.69 -5.19
CA PHE A 61 4.61 -11.40 -5.87
C PHE A 61 4.09 -12.44 -6.85
N LYS A 62 3.01 -13.16 -6.50
CA LYS A 62 2.35 -14.09 -7.43
C LYS A 62 1.90 -13.41 -8.72
N TYR A 63 1.52 -12.14 -8.66
CA TYR A 63 1.13 -11.38 -9.85
C TYR A 63 2.30 -11.05 -10.78
N PHE A 64 3.52 -10.95 -10.25
CA PHE A 64 4.74 -10.80 -11.04
C PHE A 64 5.32 -12.16 -11.47
N GLY A 65 4.62 -13.27 -11.24
CA GLY A 65 5.10 -14.62 -11.52
C GLY A 65 6.16 -15.11 -10.52
N LEU A 66 6.39 -14.37 -9.44
CA LEU A 66 7.30 -14.75 -8.36
C LEU A 66 6.53 -15.63 -7.38
N SER A 67 6.92 -16.90 -7.29
CA SER A 67 6.36 -17.83 -6.31
C SER A 67 7.30 -17.91 -5.11
N THR A 68 6.84 -17.47 -3.95
CA THR A 68 7.60 -17.57 -2.71
C THR A 68 7.68 -19.03 -2.28
N SER A 69 8.89 -19.54 -1.99
CA SER A 69 9.07 -20.94 -1.54
C SER A 69 8.39 -21.22 -0.20
N ILE A 70 8.18 -20.19 0.62
CA ILE A 70 7.50 -20.29 1.90
C ILE A 70 6.06 -19.81 1.74
N PRO A 71 5.05 -20.63 2.13
CA PRO A 71 3.66 -20.23 2.07
C PRO A 71 3.41 -19.00 2.97
N TYR A 72 2.48 -18.14 2.56
CA TYR A 72 2.05 -16.92 3.27
C TYR A 72 3.06 -15.77 3.36
N VAL A 73 4.36 -15.99 3.11
CA VAL A 73 5.36 -14.90 3.16
C VAL A 73 5.07 -13.82 2.11
N GLY A 74 4.65 -14.21 0.91
CA GLY A 74 4.21 -13.27 -0.13
C GLY A 74 3.03 -12.42 0.34
N CYS A 75 2.05 -13.04 1.02
CA CYS A 75 0.93 -12.32 1.61
C CYS A 75 1.34 -11.39 2.76
N LEU A 76 2.26 -11.82 3.62
CA LEU A 76 2.71 -11.03 4.76
C LEU A 76 3.39 -9.73 4.31
N ILE A 77 4.31 -9.86 3.35
CA ILE A 77 5.02 -8.71 2.77
C ILE A 77 4.06 -7.82 1.98
N SER A 78 3.14 -8.41 1.22
CA SER A 78 2.09 -7.65 0.52
C SER A 78 1.22 -6.87 1.50
N GLY A 79 0.86 -7.45 2.64
CA GLY A 79 0.13 -6.78 3.71
C GLY A 79 0.90 -5.61 4.31
N LEU A 80 2.21 -5.75 4.49
CA LEU A 80 3.08 -4.64 4.92
C LEU A 80 3.15 -3.53 3.87
N ILE A 81 3.29 -3.87 2.59
CA ILE A 81 3.32 -2.89 1.49
C ILE A 81 2.02 -2.09 1.45
N ILE A 82 0.87 -2.77 1.53
CA ILE A 82 -0.44 -2.10 1.50
C ILE A 82 -0.68 -1.29 2.78
N SER A 83 -0.16 -1.77 3.93
CA SER A 83 -0.25 -1.06 5.21
C SER A 83 0.52 0.26 5.27
N ALA A 84 1.52 0.44 4.41
CA ALA A 84 2.26 1.70 4.32
C ALA A 84 1.35 2.89 3.92
N GLY A 85 0.16 2.60 3.39
CA GLY A 85 -0.97 3.52 3.39
C GLY A 85 -0.75 4.83 2.62
N ALA A 86 -1.40 5.89 3.10
CA ALA A 86 -1.42 7.20 2.47
C ALA A 86 -0.04 7.87 2.28
N PRO A 87 0.95 7.72 3.19
CA PRO A 87 2.31 8.20 2.96
C PRO A 87 2.94 7.64 1.67
N ALA A 88 2.88 6.31 1.46
CA ALA A 88 3.43 5.68 0.27
C ALA A 88 2.70 6.13 -1.02
N ILE A 89 1.37 6.31 -0.95
CA ILE A 89 0.58 6.85 -2.07
C ILE A 89 0.96 8.31 -2.35
N HIS A 90 1.17 9.12 -1.32
CA HIS A 90 1.54 10.53 -1.46
C HIS A 90 2.93 10.68 -2.09
N GLU A 91 3.89 9.86 -1.67
CA GLU A 91 5.23 9.79 -2.28
C GLU A 91 5.14 9.36 -3.75
N LEU A 92 4.39 8.31 -4.07
CA LEU A 92 4.22 7.84 -5.45
C LEU A 92 3.60 8.92 -6.36
N ILE A 93 2.56 9.61 -5.89
CA ILE A 93 1.93 10.72 -6.63
C ILE A 93 2.93 11.85 -6.85
N THR A 94 3.76 12.15 -5.84
CA THR A 94 4.77 13.21 -5.92
C THR A 94 5.84 12.86 -6.94
N SER A 95 6.37 11.63 -6.91
CA SER A 95 7.36 11.14 -7.89
C SER A 95 6.82 11.16 -9.32
N ILE A 96 5.55 10.78 -9.54
CA ILE A 96 4.93 10.86 -10.87
C ILE A 96 4.82 12.32 -11.35
N ARG A 97 4.46 13.25 -10.47
CA ARG A 97 4.39 14.68 -10.80
C ARG A 97 5.76 15.25 -11.17
N GLU A 98 6.79 14.87 -10.43
CA GLU A 98 8.17 15.28 -10.70
C GLU A 98 8.67 14.75 -12.04
N GLN A 99 8.41 13.47 -12.34
CA GLN A 99 8.75 12.89 -13.65
C GLN A 99 8.03 13.60 -14.80
N ARG A 100 6.76 13.96 -14.64
CA ARG A 100 6.02 14.74 -15.66
C ARG A 100 6.66 16.10 -15.90
N LYS A 101 6.98 16.84 -14.85
CA LYS A 101 7.66 18.14 -14.98
C LYS A 101 9.01 18.02 -15.68
N ALA A 102 9.79 16.99 -15.36
CA ALA A 102 11.08 16.73 -16.00
C ALA A 102 10.94 16.41 -17.50
N LEU A 103 9.90 15.67 -17.88
CA LEU A 103 9.58 15.40 -19.28
C LEU A 103 9.15 16.67 -20.04
N GLU A 104 8.37 17.54 -19.41
CA GLU A 104 7.96 18.83 -19.98
C GLU A 104 9.17 19.76 -20.17
N SER A 105 10.05 19.90 -19.18
CA SER A 105 11.24 20.75 -19.30
C SER A 105 12.24 20.25 -20.36
N ASN A 106 12.35 18.94 -20.56
CA ASN A 106 13.23 18.38 -21.59
C ASN A 106 12.65 18.54 -23.02
N LYS A 107 11.35 18.81 -23.13
CA LYS A 107 10.66 19.07 -24.39
C LYS A 107 10.73 20.55 -24.80
N GLU A 108 10.94 21.46 -23.85
CA GLU A 108 11.17 22.90 -24.10
C GLU A 108 12.65 23.23 -24.38
N ALA A 109 13.57 22.35 -23.97
CA ALA A 109 15.01 22.50 -24.18
C ALA A 109 15.53 21.92 -25.51
N ASN A 110 14.67 21.27 -26.30
CA ASN A 110 14.94 20.64 -27.60
C ASN A 110 14.10 21.31 -28.69
#